data_AF-K1RBJ5-F1
#
_entry.id   AF-K1RBJ5-F1
#
_cell.length_a   1.000
_cell.length_b   1.000
_cell.length_c   1.000
_cell.angle_alpha   90.00
_cell.angle_beta   90.00
_cell.angle_gamma   90.00
#
_symmetry.space_group_name_H-M   'P 1'
#
loop_
_entity.id
_entity.type
_entity.pdbx_description
1 polymer ?
#
loop_
_entity_poly.entity_id
_entity_poly.type
_entity_poly.pdbx_seq_one_letter_code
_entity_poly.pdbx_strand_id
1 'polypeptide(L)'
;MQNNDQILEAIEHYLGQIGYPEEPGRLYAPISYSLTMSGKRLRPMLLMLTCGIFSDQPQAAMPAAAAVEVFHNFTLLHDDIMDNAAMRRGNPSVFAKWGQNVAILS
;
A
#
# COMPACT_ATOMS: atom_id res chain seq x y z
N MET A 1 25.62 0.82 -0.36
CA MET A 1 24.31 1.49 -0.18
C MET A 1 23.44 1.11 -1.36
N GLN A 2 22.25 0.55 -1.14
CA GLN A 2 21.31 0.30 -2.25
C GLN A 2 20.92 1.64 -2.88
N ASN A 3 20.74 1.67 -4.19
CA ASN A 3 20.19 2.86 -4.85
C ASN A 3 18.66 2.92 -4.64
N ASN A 4 18.05 4.06 -4.96
CA ASN A 4 16.61 4.27 -4.75
C ASN A 4 15.75 3.25 -5.49
N ASP A 5 16.15 2.87 -6.71
CA ASP A 5 15.41 1.93 -7.55
C ASP A 5 15.41 0.52 -6.95
N GLN A 6 16.55 0.06 -6.40
CA GLN A 6 16.67 -1.23 -5.70
C GLN A 6 15.79 -1.28 -4.45
N ILE A 7 15.72 -0.18 -3.68
CA ILE A 7 14.87 -0.12 -2.50
C ILE A 7 13.39 -0.16 -2.90
N LEU A 8 13.02 0.59 -3.94
CA LEU A 8 11.66 0.61 -4.46
C LEU A 8 11.24 -0.78 -4.97
N GLU A 9 12.09 -1.45 -5.76
CA GLU A 9 11.85 -2.80 -6.26
C GLU A 9 11.68 -3.80 -5.10
N ALA A 10 12.52 -3.71 -4.07
CA ALA A 10 12.39 -4.56 -2.88
C ALA A 10 11.07 -4.32 -2.12
N ILE A 11 10.61 -3.07 -2.03
CA ILE A 11 9.33 -2.71 -1.41
C ILE A 11 8.16 -3.27 -2.24
N GLU A 12 8.14 -3.04 -3.55
CA GLU A 12 7.07 -3.53 -4.43
C GLU A 12 7.02 -5.06 -4.43
N HIS A 13 8.18 -5.73 -4.46
CA HIS A 13 8.26 -7.17 -4.34
C HIS A 13 7.68 -7.66 -3.00
N TYR A 14 8.07 -7.04 -1.88
CA TYR A 14 7.56 -7.42 -0.57
C TYR A 14 6.05 -7.20 -0.45
N LEU A 15 5.54 -6.07 -0.94
CA LEU A 15 4.09 -5.78 -0.96
C LEU A 15 3.33 -6.77 -1.84
N GLY A 16 3.89 -7.17 -2.99
CA GLY A 16 3.30 -8.18 -3.87
C GLY A 16 3.27 -9.59 -3.26
N GLN A 17 4.10 -9.86 -2.25
CA GLN A 17 4.11 -11.11 -1.50
C GLN A 17 3.11 -11.12 -0.34
N ILE A 18 2.46 -10.00 -0.02
CA ILE A 18 1.38 -9.97 0.97
C ILE A 18 0.19 -10.73 0.37
N GLY A 19 0.13 -12.02 0.68
CA GLY A 19 -0.94 -12.91 0.23
C GLY A 19 -2.22 -12.66 1.00
N TYR A 20 -3.22 -12.07 0.35
CA TYR A 20 -4.58 -12.03 0.88
C TYR A 20 -5.36 -13.27 0.44
N PRO A 21 -6.25 -13.82 1.29
CA PRO A 21 -7.12 -14.93 0.90
C PRO A 21 -8.03 -14.55 -0.28
N GLU A 22 -8.37 -15.53 -1.12
CA GLU A 22 -9.34 -15.31 -2.22
C GLU A 22 -10.77 -15.13 -1.70
N GLU A 23 -11.10 -15.73 -0.56
CA GLU A 23 -12.44 -15.67 0.04
C GLU A 23 -12.41 -15.14 1.49
N PRO A 24 -13.34 -14.24 1.88
CA PRO A 24 -14.39 -13.65 1.05
C PRO A 24 -13.83 -12.61 0.05
N GLY A 25 -14.07 -12.80 -1.25
CA GLY A 25 -13.43 -11.96 -2.28
C GLY A 25 -13.77 -10.48 -2.20
N ARG A 26 -14.97 -10.15 -1.70
CA ARG A 26 -15.39 -8.76 -1.47
C ARG A 26 -14.64 -8.05 -0.34
N LEU A 27 -13.92 -8.77 0.52
CA LEU A 27 -13.11 -8.17 1.57
C LEU A 27 -11.67 -7.95 1.11
N TYR A 28 -11.07 -8.95 0.47
CA TYR A 28 -9.64 -8.96 0.18
C TYR A 28 -9.29 -8.40 -1.21
N ALA A 29 -10.14 -8.58 -2.22
CA ALA A 29 -9.89 -8.05 -3.55
C ALA A 29 -9.77 -6.51 -3.59
N PRO A 30 -10.55 -5.72 -2.82
CA PRO A 30 -10.38 -4.27 -2.75
C PRO A 30 -9.03 -3.83 -2.18
N ILE A 31 -8.51 -4.54 -1.17
CA ILE A 31 -7.22 -4.25 -0.54
C ILE A 31 -6.08 -4.46 -1.55
N SER A 32 -6.06 -5.63 -2.19
CA SER A 32 -5.10 -5.95 -3.26
C SER A 32 -5.19 -4.95 -4.42
N TYR A 33 -6.41 -4.61 -4.85
CA TYR A 33 -6.63 -3.65 -5.92
C TYR A 33 -6.02 -2.28 -5.59
N SER A 34 -6.26 -1.75 -4.40
CA SER A 34 -5.70 -0.46 -3.98
C SER A 34 -4.17 -0.49 -3.89
N LEU A 35 -3.61 -1.54 -3.28
CA LEU A 35 -2.16 -1.68 -3.11
C LEU A 35 -1.40 -1.79 -4.44
N THR A 36 -2.00 -2.42 -5.45
CA THR A 36 -1.40 -2.55 -6.80
C THR A 36 -1.41 -1.26 -7.63
N MET A 37 -2.11 -0.21 -7.17
CA MET A 37 -2.10 1.08 -7.87
C MET A 37 -0.72 1.74 -7.81
N SER A 38 -0.24 2.21 -8.96
CA SER A 38 1.10 2.81 -9.10
C SER A 38 1.35 3.95 -8.11
N GLY A 39 2.51 3.97 -7.45
CA GLY A 39 2.85 5.01 -6.48
C GLY A 39 4.35 5.17 -6.33
N LYS A 40 4.78 6.32 -5.80
CA LYS A 40 6.20 6.60 -5.55
C LYS A 40 6.76 5.90 -4.31
N ARG A 41 5.90 5.27 -3.50
CA ARG A 41 6.23 4.58 -2.25
C ARG A 41 7.14 5.40 -1.31
N LEU A 42 6.93 6.71 -1.24
CA LEU A 42 7.82 7.61 -0.49
C LEU A 42 7.90 7.26 1.00
N ARG A 43 6.78 6.87 1.62
CA ARG A 43 6.72 6.56 3.05
C ARG A 43 7.54 5.32 3.44
N PRO A 44 7.33 4.14 2.81
CA PRO A 44 8.18 2.98 3.09
C PRO A 44 9.64 3.22 2.71
N MET A 45 9.93 3.96 1.62
CA MET A 45 11.30 4.32 1.27
C MET A 45 11.98 5.17 2.34
N LEU A 46 11.30 6.20 2.86
CA LEU A 46 11.82 7.03 3.95
C LEU A 46 12.13 6.21 5.19
N LEU A 47 11.29 5.23 5.53
CA LEU A 47 11.52 4.35 6.67
C LEU A 47 12.78 3.49 6.46
N MET A 48 12.90 2.84 5.30
CA MET A 48 14.07 2.02 4.95
C MET A 48 15.37 2.83 4.97
N LEU A 49 15.36 4.02 4.36
CA LEU A 49 16.51 4.93 4.35
C LEU A 49 16.87 5.39 5.76
N THR A 50 15.87 5.74 6.58
CA THR A 50 16.08 6.14 7.98
C THR A 50 16.73 5.01 8.77
N CYS A 51 16.25 3.77 8.62
CA CYS A 51 16.88 2.62 9.26
C CYS A 51 18.34 2.46 8.82
N GLY A 52 18.63 2.62 7.52
CA GLY A 52 19.99 2.55 6.97
C GLY A 52 20.95 3.64 7.44
N ILE A 53 20.44 4.75 8.01
CA ILE A 53 21.28 5.79 8.64
C ILE A 53 21.73 5.35 10.05
N PHE A 54 20.89 4.59 10.76
CA PHE A 54 21.11 4.20 12.16
C PHE A 54 21.49 2.73 12.36
N SER A 55 21.48 1.92 11.29
CA SER A 55 21.72 0.48 11.34
C SER A 55 22.32 -0.02 10.02
N ASP A 56 23.20 -1.01 10.12
CA ASP A 56 23.74 -1.74 8.96
C ASP A 56 22.76 -2.77 8.38
N GLN A 57 21.55 -2.92 8.96
CA GLN A 57 20.54 -3.90 8.55
C GLN A 57 19.20 -3.24 8.14
N PRO A 58 19.18 -2.35 7.12
CA PRO A 58 17.95 -1.68 6.69
C PRO A 58 16.84 -2.65 6.25
N GLN A 59 17.19 -3.87 5.83
CA GLN A 59 16.24 -4.92 5.45
C GLN A 59 15.38 -5.39 6.64
N ALA A 60 15.88 -5.27 7.87
CA ALA A 60 15.09 -5.57 9.07
C ALA A 60 13.87 -4.63 9.22
N ALA A 61 13.91 -3.46 8.58
CA ALA A 61 12.82 -2.51 8.58
C ALA A 61 11.73 -2.79 7.53
N MET A 62 11.94 -3.76 6.63
CA MET A 62 11.01 -4.05 5.53
C MET A 62 9.56 -4.34 6.01
N PRO A 63 9.32 -5.16 7.06
CA PRO A 63 7.96 -5.38 7.55
C PRO A 63 7.30 -4.08 8.05
N ALA A 64 8.06 -3.22 8.72
CA ALA A 64 7.57 -1.92 9.20
C ALA A 64 7.30 -0.95 8.04
N ALA A 65 8.18 -0.91 7.03
CA ALA A 65 7.99 -0.13 5.81
C ALA A 65 6.70 -0.56 5.09
N ALA A 66 6.51 -1.86 4.89
CA ALA A 66 5.31 -2.41 4.28
C ALA A 66 4.04 -2.08 5.07
N ALA A 67 4.08 -2.21 6.40
CA ALA A 67 2.96 -1.85 7.27
C ALA A 67 2.56 -0.37 7.12
N VAL A 68 3.54 0.54 7.00
CA VAL A 68 3.27 1.97 6.75
C VAL A 68 2.58 2.19 5.41
N GLU A 69 2.96 1.48 4.36
CA GLU A 69 2.31 1.61 3.05
C GLU A 69 0.90 0.99 3.03
N VAL A 70 0.70 -0.14 3.73
CA VAL A 70 -0.64 -0.74 3.91
C VAL A 70 -1.54 0.22 4.68
N PHE A 71 -1.05 0.77 5.79
CA PHE A 71 -1.79 1.77 6.56
C PHE A 71 -2.08 3.02 5.73
N HIS A 72 -1.12 3.48 4.91
CA HIS A 72 -1.36 4.57 3.98
C HIS A 72 -2.49 4.26 3.00
N ASN A 73 -2.53 3.06 2.40
CA ASN A 73 -3.61 2.69 1.47
C ASN A 73 -4.97 2.59 2.18
N PHE A 74 -4.99 2.11 3.43
CA PHE A 74 -6.19 2.15 4.26
C PHE A 74 -6.73 3.58 4.43
N THR A 75 -5.90 4.56 4.81
CA THR A 75 -6.40 5.94 4.97
C THR A 75 -6.95 6.49 3.66
N LEU A 76 -6.32 6.13 2.54
CA LEU A 76 -6.74 6.57 1.21
C LEU A 76 -8.09 5.99 0.77
N LEU A 77 -8.40 4.73 1.12
CA LEU A 77 -9.72 4.15 0.90
C LEU A 77 -10.80 4.96 1.60
N HIS A 78 -10.55 5.32 2.86
CA HIS A 78 -11.47 6.09 3.67
C HIS A 78 -11.57 7.55 3.22
N ASP A 79 -10.46 8.17 2.83
CA ASP A 79 -10.42 9.52 2.25
C ASP A 79 -11.26 9.59 0.98
N ASP A 80 -11.13 8.60 0.08
CA ASP A 80 -11.92 8.57 -1.15
C ASP A 80 -13.43 8.61 -0.83
N ILE A 81 -13.89 7.92 0.22
CA ILE A 81 -15.29 7.95 0.69
C ILE A 81 -15.68 9.33 1.23
N MET A 82 -14.85 9.90 2.11
CA MET A 82 -15.12 11.21 2.73
C MET A 82 -15.20 12.32 1.67
N ASP A 83 -14.36 12.24 0.64
CA ASP A 83 -14.27 13.23 -0.43
C ASP A 83 -15.24 12.96 -1.60
N ASN A 84 -16.01 11.87 -1.57
CA ASN A 84 -16.80 11.39 -2.71
C ASN A 84 -15.96 11.25 -4.00
N ALA A 85 -14.70 10.83 -3.88
CA ALA A 85 -13.75 10.76 -4.98
C ALA A 85 -13.97 9.52 -5.87
N ALA A 86 -14.70 9.67 -6.97
CA ALA A 86 -15.00 8.53 -7.87
C ALA A 86 -13.77 7.87 -8.52
N MET A 87 -12.63 8.57 -8.59
CA MET A 87 -11.43 8.15 -9.29
C MET A 87 -10.17 8.33 -8.45
N ARG A 88 -9.26 7.36 -8.56
CA ARG A 88 -7.96 7.36 -7.94
C ARG A 88 -6.87 6.93 -8.93
N ARG A 89 -5.87 7.79 -9.15
CA ARG A 89 -4.73 7.51 -10.04
C ARG A 89 -5.16 7.00 -11.43
N GLY A 90 -6.20 7.59 -12.00
CA GLY A 90 -6.74 7.23 -13.31
C GLY A 90 -7.61 5.98 -13.35
N ASN A 91 -7.89 5.33 -12.21
CA ASN A 91 -8.82 4.20 -12.12
C ASN A 91 -9.98 4.51 -11.18
N PRO A 92 -11.09 3.76 -11.20
CA PRO A 92 -12.16 3.91 -10.20
C PRO A 92 -11.63 3.71 -8.77
N SER A 93 -12.09 4.54 -7.83
CA SER A 93 -11.81 4.30 -6.40
C SER A 93 -12.49 3.01 -5.92
N VAL A 94 -12.06 2.50 -4.76
CA VAL A 94 -12.65 1.27 -4.20
C VAL A 94 -14.15 1.43 -3.93
N PHE A 95 -14.58 2.56 -3.34
CA PHE A 95 -15.99 2.76 -3.07
C PHE A 95 -16.81 2.98 -4.36
N ALA A 96 -16.24 3.56 -5.40
CA ALA A 96 -16.91 3.68 -6.70
C ALA A 96 -17.08 2.31 -7.37
N LYS A 97 -16.12 1.40 -7.19
CA LYS A 97 -16.11 0.08 -7.84
C LYS A 97 -16.88 -1.00 -7.06
N TRP A 98 -16.82 -1.01 -5.73
CA TRP A 98 -17.46 -2.03 -4.88
C TRP A 98 -18.53 -1.50 -3.93
N GLY A 99 -18.72 -0.18 -3.85
CA GLY A 99 -19.66 0.46 -2.94
C GLY A 99 -19.03 0.83 -1.59
N GLN A 100 -19.70 1.75 -0.89
CA GLN A 100 -19.23 2.34 0.36
C GLN A 100 -19.02 1.30 1.48
N ASN A 101 -19.95 0.37 1.67
CA ASN A 101 -19.84 -0.62 2.75
C ASN A 101 -18.63 -1.53 2.58
N VAL A 102 -18.31 -1.91 1.34
CA VAL A 102 -17.11 -2.70 1.05
C VAL A 102 -15.86 -1.87 1.33
N ALA A 103 -15.84 -0.61 0.88
CA ALA A 103 -14.70 0.28 1.09
C ALA A 103 -14.45 0.62 2.58
N ILE A 104 -15.49 0.65 3.42
CA ILE A 104 -15.36 0.85 4.88
C ILE A 104 -14.77 -0.38 5.58
N LEU A 105 -15.12 -1.58 5.10
CA LEU A 105 -14.73 -2.84 5.74
C LEU A 105 -13.36 -3.35 5.27
N SER A 106 -12.96 -2.99 4.05
CA SER A 106 -11.68 -3.40 3.43
C SER A 106 -10.52 -2.58 3.94
#